data_AF-A0A268UDC2-F1
#
_entry.id   AF-A0A268UDC2-F1
#
_cell.length_a   1.000
_cell.length_b   1.000
_cell.length_c   1.000
_cell.angle_alpha   90.00
_cell.angle_beta   90.00
_cell.angle_gamma   90.00
#
_symmetry.space_group_name_H-M   'P 1'
#
loop_
_entity.id
_entity.type
_entity.pdbx_description
1 polymer ?
#
loop_
_entity_poly.entity_id
_entity_poly.type
_entity_poly.pdbx_seq_one_letter_code
_entity_poly.pdbx_strand_id
1 'polypeptide(L)'
;MPEPATLHIQDTPELKIARNFLILGLLINALVLLFFSLPILSLILSIISFAFSTGGFYKLSKLARSQILFKYYTFLVLDGVLMGIIAGIINTNETLKTGFSIGAFVVLICAVFYFYFFYRICLELTKITTIDFFTLAFKGMIVGIVVFLIGCLFLSMGEVFYFISIASLIIISISGILFVIGIFKIKKIVYYEG
;
A
#
# COMPACT_ATOMS: atom_id res chain seq x y z
N MET A 1 -19.27 29.04 -17.94
CA MET A 1 -18.04 28.24 -17.83
C MET A 1 -18.35 26.90 -18.46
N PRO A 2 -17.60 26.44 -19.47
CA PRO A 2 -17.81 25.10 -20.02
C PRO A 2 -17.59 24.07 -18.92
N GLU A 3 -18.53 23.14 -18.77
CA GLU A 3 -18.37 22.02 -17.84
C GLU A 3 -17.16 21.18 -18.27
N PRO A 4 -16.28 20.76 -17.33
CA PRO A 4 -15.14 19.93 -17.66
C PRO A 4 -15.63 18.64 -18.32
N ALA A 5 -15.18 18.38 -19.54
CA ALA A 5 -15.57 17.17 -20.26
C ALA A 5 -15.01 15.95 -19.50
N THR A 6 -15.90 15.19 -18.86
CA THR A 6 -15.54 13.89 -18.28
C THR A 6 -15.40 12.85 -19.37
N LEU A 7 -14.17 12.46 -19.68
CA LEU A 7 -13.92 11.34 -20.59
C LEU A 7 -13.93 10.03 -19.81
N HIS A 8 -14.69 9.07 -20.32
CA HIS A 8 -14.83 7.74 -19.76
C HIS A 8 -14.05 6.74 -20.60
N ILE A 9 -12.96 6.20 -20.04
CA ILE A 9 -12.23 5.10 -20.65
C ILE A 9 -12.75 3.82 -20.01
N GLN A 10 -13.43 2.98 -20.80
CA GLN A 10 -14.03 1.74 -20.32
C GLN A 10 -13.59 0.55 -21.17
N ASP A 11 -13.21 -0.53 -20.49
CA ASP A 11 -12.89 -1.84 -21.09
C ASP A 11 -11.86 -1.86 -22.23
N THR A 12 -11.01 -0.83 -22.32
CA THR A 12 -9.94 -0.76 -23.32
C THR A 12 -8.84 -1.81 -23.05
N PRO A 13 -8.15 -2.30 -24.10
CA PRO A 13 -7.06 -3.26 -23.93
C PRO A 13 -5.95 -2.70 -23.03
N GLU A 14 -5.65 -1.41 -23.10
CA GLU A 14 -4.63 -0.78 -22.24
C GLU A 14 -5.01 -0.82 -20.76
N LEU A 15 -6.29 -0.60 -20.45
CA LEU A 15 -6.80 -0.65 -19.08
C LEU A 15 -6.74 -2.08 -18.52
N LYS A 16 -7.09 -3.08 -19.33
CA LYS A 16 -6.96 -4.49 -18.97
C LYS A 16 -5.50 -4.85 -18.69
N ILE A 17 -4.57 -4.37 -19.51
CA ILE A 17 -3.14 -4.60 -19.31
C ILE A 17 -2.65 -3.94 -18.01
N ALA A 18 -3.02 -2.68 -17.76
CA ALA A 18 -2.63 -1.96 -16.54
C ALA A 18 -3.13 -2.68 -15.28
N ARG A 19 -4.41 -3.10 -15.28
CA ARG A 19 -5.00 -3.88 -14.19
C ARG A 19 -4.30 -5.22 -14.00
N ASN A 20 -4.06 -5.97 -15.07
CA ASN A 20 -3.40 -7.27 -14.98
C ASN A 20 -1.98 -7.15 -14.43
N PHE A 21 -1.27 -6.08 -14.75
CA PHE A 21 0.06 -5.80 -14.19
C PHE A 21 -0.02 -5.60 -12.67
N LEU A 22 -1.00 -4.84 -12.18
CA LEU A 22 -1.21 -4.67 -10.73
C LEU A 22 -1.59 -5.98 -10.05
N ILE A 23 -2.47 -6.78 -10.66
CA ILE A 23 -2.87 -8.10 -10.13
C ILE A 23 -1.67 -9.03 -10.05
N LEU A 24 -0.88 -9.14 -11.12
CA LEU A 24 0.33 -9.96 -11.14
C LEU A 24 1.35 -9.49 -10.11
N GLY A 25 1.55 -8.18 -9.98
CA GLY A 25 2.40 -7.60 -8.93
C GLY A 25 2.00 -8.06 -7.53
N LEU A 26 0.71 -7.98 -7.21
CA LEU A 26 0.16 -8.42 -5.92
C LEU A 26 0.28 -9.94 -5.70
N LEU A 27 -0.02 -10.75 -6.72
CA LEU A 27 0.09 -12.21 -6.63
C LEU A 27 1.53 -12.64 -6.40
N ILE A 28 2.48 -12.03 -7.12
CA ILE A 28 3.92 -12.31 -6.93
C ILE A 28 4.37 -11.84 -5.55
N ASN A 29 3.85 -10.71 -5.04
CA ASN A 29 4.16 -10.27 -3.68
C ASN A 29 3.63 -11.27 -2.62
N ALA A 30 2.47 -11.87 -2.83
CA ALA A 30 1.98 -12.95 -1.97
C ALA A 30 2.90 -14.19 -2.04
N LEU A 31 3.45 -14.51 -3.22
CA LEU A 31 4.46 -15.58 -3.36
C LEU A 31 5.76 -15.24 -2.63
N VAL A 32 6.21 -13.98 -2.63
CA VAL A 32 7.39 -13.53 -1.86
C VAL A 32 7.21 -13.88 -0.38
N LEU A 33 6.02 -13.65 0.17
CA LEU A 33 5.73 -13.97 1.58
C LEU A 33 5.78 -15.48 1.85
N LEU A 34 5.35 -16.32 0.90
CA LEU A 34 5.40 -17.78 1.03
C LEU A 34 6.83 -18.34 0.91
N PHE A 35 7.64 -17.77 0.02
CA PHE A 35 9.02 -18.19 -0.23
C PHE A 35 10.06 -17.34 0.53
N PHE A 36 9.65 -16.66 1.60
CA PHE A 36 10.52 -15.77 2.36
C PHE A 36 11.78 -16.48 2.90
N SER A 37 11.68 -17.78 3.19
CA SER A 37 12.79 -18.63 3.66
C SER A 37 13.86 -18.91 2.59
N LEU A 38 13.59 -18.64 1.30
CA LEU A 38 14.52 -18.81 0.19
C LEU A 38 15.00 -17.43 -0.30
N PRO A 39 16.11 -16.89 0.23
CA PRO A 39 16.46 -15.47 0.09
C PRO A 39 16.73 -15.02 -1.35
N ILE A 40 17.34 -15.87 -2.17
CA ILE A 40 17.61 -15.54 -3.58
C ILE A 40 16.31 -15.53 -4.38
N LEU A 41 15.43 -16.51 -4.16
CA LEU A 41 14.15 -16.58 -4.83
C LEU A 41 13.23 -15.43 -4.40
N SER A 42 13.17 -15.11 -3.10
CA SER A 42 12.37 -14.01 -2.59
C SER A 42 12.85 -12.66 -3.12
N LEU A 43 14.17 -12.46 -3.26
CA LEU A 43 14.75 -11.27 -3.91
C LEU A 43 14.29 -11.16 -5.37
N ILE A 44 14.43 -12.23 -6.15
CA ILE A 44 14.02 -12.24 -7.57
C ILE A 44 12.53 -11.94 -7.70
N LEU A 45 11.69 -12.62 -6.92
CA LEU A 45 10.24 -12.40 -6.93
C LEU A 45 9.88 -10.97 -6.49
N SER A 46 10.61 -10.38 -5.55
CA SER A 46 10.42 -8.98 -5.12
C SER A 46 10.72 -7.99 -6.25
N ILE A 47 11.81 -8.19 -6.99
CA ILE A 47 12.15 -7.37 -8.16
C ILE A 47 11.08 -7.47 -9.23
N ILE A 48 10.58 -8.69 -9.50
CA ILE A 48 9.53 -8.92 -10.48
C ILE A 48 8.22 -8.26 -10.03
N SER A 49 7.82 -8.44 -8.77
CA SER A 49 6.62 -7.79 -8.20
C SER A 49 6.72 -6.27 -8.28
N PHE A 50 7.89 -5.70 -7.98
CA PHE A 50 8.16 -4.28 -8.09
C PHE A 50 8.01 -3.78 -9.54
N ALA A 51 8.56 -4.50 -10.52
CA ALA A 51 8.45 -4.14 -11.93
C ALA A 51 6.99 -4.15 -12.42
N PHE A 52 6.22 -5.19 -12.08
CA PHE A 52 4.80 -5.28 -12.45
C PHE A 52 3.95 -4.20 -11.76
N SER A 53 4.14 -3.98 -10.46
CA SER A 53 3.41 -2.96 -9.71
C SER A 53 3.69 -1.56 -10.25
N THR A 54 4.97 -1.25 -10.50
CA THR A 54 5.38 0.04 -11.07
C THR A 54 4.86 0.24 -12.48
N GLY A 55 4.94 -0.80 -13.33
CA GLY A 55 4.38 -0.76 -14.68
C GLY A 55 2.86 -0.60 -14.68
N GLY A 56 2.16 -1.22 -13.72
CA GLY A 56 0.73 -1.10 -13.53
C GLY A 56 0.31 0.32 -13.15
N PHE A 57 0.92 0.90 -12.11
CA PHE A 57 0.65 2.27 -11.67
C PHE A 57 1.05 3.31 -12.73
N TYR A 58 2.14 3.10 -13.44
CA TYR A 58 2.55 3.98 -14.54
C TYR A 58 1.53 4.00 -15.68
N LYS A 59 1.10 2.82 -16.16
CA LYS A 59 0.08 2.73 -17.21
C LYS A 59 -1.25 3.31 -16.76
N LEU A 60 -1.66 3.03 -15.52
CA LEU A 60 -2.89 3.57 -14.94
C LEU A 60 -2.84 5.10 -14.84
N SER A 61 -1.72 5.65 -14.38
CA SER A 61 -1.47 7.11 -14.35
C SER A 61 -1.53 7.75 -15.72
N LYS A 62 -0.94 7.11 -16.75
CA LYS A 62 -0.98 7.59 -18.13
C LYS A 62 -2.40 7.58 -18.72
N LEU A 63 -3.16 6.50 -18.49
CA LEU A 63 -4.55 6.39 -18.93
C LEU A 63 -5.46 7.40 -18.24
N ALA A 64 -5.27 7.60 -16.93
CA ALA A 64 -6.02 8.57 -16.16
C ALA A 64 -5.58 10.03 -16.37
N ARG A 65 -4.50 10.26 -17.14
CA ARG A 65 -3.79 11.54 -17.25
C ARG A 65 -3.45 12.16 -15.88
N SER A 66 -3.30 11.33 -14.84
CA SER A 66 -3.02 11.77 -13.47
C SER A 66 -1.58 11.44 -13.10
N GLN A 67 -0.68 12.41 -13.24
CA GLN A 67 0.71 12.29 -12.78
C GLN A 67 0.79 12.13 -11.25
N ILE A 68 -0.25 12.60 -10.55
CA ILE A 68 -0.33 12.59 -9.08
C ILE A 68 -0.31 11.15 -8.54
N LEU A 69 -1.05 10.23 -9.19
CA LEU A 69 -1.10 8.83 -8.79
C LEU A 69 0.29 8.18 -8.82
N PHE A 70 1.03 8.34 -9.92
CA PHE A 70 2.35 7.75 -10.07
C PHE A 70 3.37 8.42 -9.13
N LYS A 71 3.30 9.74 -8.97
CA LYS A 71 4.14 10.49 -8.02
C LYS A 71 4.05 9.94 -6.60
N TYR A 72 2.83 9.74 -6.08
CA TYR A 72 2.67 9.21 -4.72
C TYR A 72 3.07 7.74 -4.61
N TYR A 73 2.85 6.94 -5.65
CA TYR A 73 3.38 5.57 -5.69
C TYR A 73 4.92 5.55 -5.65
N THR A 74 5.60 6.40 -6.42
CA THR A 74 7.06 6.53 -6.36
C THR A 74 7.55 6.95 -4.98
N PHE A 75 6.87 7.92 -4.33
CA PHE A 75 7.23 8.31 -2.97
C PHE A 75 7.02 7.19 -1.95
N LEU A 76 5.95 6.41 -2.07
CA LEU A 76 5.74 5.23 -1.23
C LEU A 76 6.87 4.21 -1.38
N VAL A 77 7.33 3.96 -2.61
CA VAL A 77 8.46 3.07 -2.88
C VAL A 77 9.76 3.61 -2.28
N LEU A 78 10.05 4.89 -2.49
CA LEU A 78 11.26 5.53 -1.95
C LEU A 78 11.29 5.48 -0.42
N ASP A 79 10.15 5.75 0.21
CA ASP A 79 9.97 5.65 1.66
C ASP A 79 10.19 4.21 2.16
N GLY A 80 9.67 3.21 1.43
CA GLY A 80 9.93 1.79 1.72
C GLY A 80 11.41 1.39 1.60
N VAL A 81 12.11 1.90 0.59
CA VAL A 81 13.56 1.67 0.42
C VAL A 81 14.33 2.34 1.57
N LEU A 82 13.96 3.58 1.93
CA LEU A 82 14.56 4.30 3.04
C LEU A 82 14.38 3.53 4.36
N MET A 83 13.17 3.05 4.64
CA MET A 83 12.86 2.17 5.77
C MET A 83 13.74 0.92 5.80
N GLY A 84 13.93 0.26 4.65
CA GLY A 84 14.80 -0.91 4.54
C GLY A 84 16.27 -0.60 4.85
N ILE A 85 16.79 0.53 4.35
CA ILE A 85 18.16 0.99 4.63
C ILE A 85 18.31 1.30 6.13
N ILE A 86 17.37 2.05 6.71
CA ILE A 86 17.37 2.40 8.14
C ILE A 86 17.34 1.13 9.00
N ALA A 87 16.47 0.17 8.68
CA ALA A 87 16.40 -1.10 9.39
C ALA A 87 17.71 -1.89 9.30
N GLY A 88 18.37 -1.90 8.15
CA GLY A 88 19.69 -2.51 7.96
C GLY A 88 20.78 -1.85 8.82
N ILE A 89 20.80 -0.51 8.88
CA ILE A 89 21.75 0.26 9.70
C ILE A 89 21.52 0.00 11.20
N ILE A 90 20.26 -0.05 11.64
CA ILE A 90 19.90 -0.36 13.03
C ILE A 90 20.35 -1.77 13.41
N ASN A 91 20.10 -2.76 12.54
CA ASN A 91 20.45 -4.15 12.81
C ASN A 91 21.98 -4.40 12.86
N THR A 92 22.78 -3.56 12.21
CA THR A 92 24.24 -3.68 12.17
C THR A 92 24.96 -2.90 13.27
N ASN A 93 24.29 -1.94 13.92
CA ASN A 93 24.88 -1.10 14.98
C ASN A 93 24.24 -1.39 16.34
N GLU A 94 24.94 -2.15 17.18
CA GLU A 94 24.53 -2.50 18.57
C GLU A 94 24.19 -1.28 19.44
N THR A 95 24.88 -0.15 19.25
CA THR A 95 24.63 1.11 19.96
C THR A 95 23.30 1.77 19.57
N LEU A 96 22.92 1.70 18.29
CA LEU A 96 21.62 2.17 17.81
C LEU A 96 20.48 1.20 18.15
N LYS A 97 20.81 -0.08 18.31
CA LYS A 97 19.87 -1.15 18.71
C LYS A 97 19.49 -1.07 20.19
N THR A 98 20.42 -0.67 21.06
CA THR A 98 20.21 -0.50 22.50
C THR A 98 19.69 0.89 22.88
N GLY A 99 19.92 1.91 22.05
CA GLY A 99 19.32 3.23 22.17
C GLY A 99 17.87 3.25 21.67
N PHE A 100 16.91 2.99 22.56
CA PHE A 100 15.46 2.96 22.30
C PHE A 100 14.88 4.25 21.65
N SER A 101 15.66 5.33 21.51
CA SER A 101 15.14 6.68 21.23
C SER A 101 15.24 7.15 19.76
N ILE A 102 16.32 6.85 19.03
CA ILE A 102 16.52 7.44 17.69
C ILE A 102 16.01 6.53 16.58
N GLY A 103 16.37 5.24 16.61
CA GLY A 103 15.93 4.28 15.58
C GLY A 103 14.41 4.14 15.54
N ALA A 104 13.78 4.00 16.70
CA ALA A 104 12.32 3.94 16.81
C ALA A 104 11.62 5.21 16.32
N PHE A 105 12.18 6.39 16.62
CA PHE A 105 11.64 7.67 16.17
C PHE A 105 11.71 7.83 14.64
N VAL A 106 12.84 7.46 14.03
CA VAL A 106 13.00 7.50 12.57
C VAL A 106 12.04 6.53 11.89
N VAL A 107 11.89 5.30 12.41
CA VAL A 107 10.93 4.32 11.89
C VAL A 107 9.50 4.85 12.00
N LEU A 108 9.15 5.53 13.10
CA LEU A 108 7.82 6.11 13.29
C LEU A 108 7.54 7.24 12.28
N ILE A 109 8.52 8.10 12.01
CA ILE A 109 8.40 9.15 10.97
C ILE A 109 8.15 8.51 9.60
N CYS A 110 8.94 7.50 9.23
CA CYS A 110 8.77 6.83 7.94
C CYS A 110 7.41 6.15 7.85
N ALA A 111 6.95 5.49 8.93
CA ALA A 111 5.61 4.90 8.97
C ALA A 111 4.51 5.95 8.73
N VAL A 112 4.62 7.15 9.30
CA VAL A 112 3.67 8.25 9.04
C VAL A 112 3.67 8.65 7.57
N PHE A 113 4.83 8.79 6.94
CA PHE A 113 4.95 9.10 5.51
C PHE A 113 4.38 7.97 4.64
N TYR A 114 4.66 6.71 4.98
CA TYR A 114 4.10 5.54 4.33
C TYR A 114 2.56 5.58 4.30
N PHE A 115 1.93 5.79 5.47
CA PHE A 115 0.47 5.88 5.57
C PHE A 115 -0.07 7.09 4.81
N TYR A 116 0.61 8.23 4.86
CA TYR A 116 0.21 9.41 4.10
C TYR A 116 0.25 9.18 2.59
N PHE A 117 1.33 8.61 2.05
CA PHE A 117 1.42 8.31 0.62
C PHE A 117 0.41 7.26 0.19
N PHE A 118 0.20 6.21 1.00
CA PHE A 118 -0.80 5.19 0.73
C PHE A 118 -2.22 5.77 0.74
N TYR A 119 -2.55 6.66 1.68
CA TYR A 119 -3.80 7.41 1.70
C TYR A 119 -4.03 8.19 0.40
N ARG A 120 -3.01 8.93 -0.05
CA ARG A 120 -3.08 9.73 -1.28
C ARG A 120 -3.28 8.86 -2.52
N ILE A 121 -2.65 7.68 -2.58
CA ILE A 121 -2.88 6.69 -3.65
C ILE A 121 -4.34 6.21 -3.61
N CYS A 122 -4.86 5.83 -2.43
CA CYS A 122 -6.24 5.36 -2.29
C CYS A 122 -7.27 6.42 -2.70
N LEU A 123 -7.05 7.69 -2.33
CA LEU A 123 -7.90 8.79 -2.76
C LEU A 123 -7.89 8.98 -4.27
N GLU A 124 -6.70 9.01 -4.89
CA GLU A 124 -6.58 9.17 -6.35
C GLU A 124 -7.19 7.97 -7.08
N LEU A 125 -6.96 6.74 -6.60
CA LEU A 125 -7.60 5.56 -7.17
C LEU A 125 -9.12 5.64 -7.07
N THR A 126 -9.68 6.01 -5.91
CA THR A 126 -11.14 6.19 -5.78
C THR A 126 -11.65 7.29 -6.71
N LYS A 127 -10.94 8.42 -6.83
CA LYS A 127 -11.33 9.52 -7.72
C LYS A 127 -11.34 9.08 -9.19
N ILE A 128 -10.28 8.39 -9.63
CA ILE A 128 -10.08 7.99 -11.02
C ILE A 128 -11.01 6.82 -11.40
N THR A 129 -11.29 5.90 -10.48
CA THR A 129 -12.07 4.69 -10.77
C THR A 129 -13.52 4.77 -10.32
N THR A 130 -13.89 5.76 -9.50
CA THR A 130 -15.18 5.88 -8.79
C THR A 130 -15.50 4.68 -7.87
N ILE A 131 -14.47 3.94 -7.46
CA ILE A 131 -14.61 2.77 -6.57
C ILE A 131 -14.23 3.18 -5.14
N ASP A 132 -15.21 3.17 -4.24
CA ASP A 132 -15.01 3.54 -2.83
C ASP A 132 -14.21 2.51 -2.02
N PHE A 133 -13.97 1.32 -2.58
CA PHE A 133 -13.24 0.26 -1.88
C PHE A 133 -11.82 0.66 -1.50
N PHE A 134 -11.13 1.53 -2.26
CA PHE A 134 -9.77 1.95 -1.91
C PHE A 134 -9.74 2.84 -0.67
N THR A 135 -10.65 3.81 -0.56
CA THR A 135 -10.75 4.66 0.64
C THR A 135 -11.31 3.89 1.83
N LEU A 136 -12.26 2.98 1.61
CA LEU A 136 -12.79 2.11 2.65
C LEU A 136 -11.69 1.18 3.21
N ALA A 137 -10.89 0.58 2.33
CA ALA A 137 -9.73 -0.23 2.71
C ALA A 137 -8.73 0.57 3.56
N PHE A 138 -8.39 1.80 3.14
CA PHE A 138 -7.48 2.64 3.92
C PHE A 138 -8.04 2.95 5.32
N LYS A 139 -9.32 3.35 5.42
CA LYS A 139 -9.97 3.64 6.70
C LYS A 139 -9.98 2.42 7.61
N GLY A 140 -10.32 1.25 7.08
CA GLY A 140 -10.29 -0.01 7.82
C GLY A 140 -8.88 -0.35 8.32
N MET A 141 -7.85 -0.13 7.51
CA MET A 141 -6.46 -0.34 7.89
C MET A 141 -6.06 0.54 9.08
N ILE A 142 -6.38 1.84 9.04
CA ILE A 142 -6.09 2.78 10.14
C ILE A 142 -6.84 2.40 11.42
N VAL A 143 -8.14 2.08 11.32
CA VAL A 143 -8.92 1.62 12.48
C VAL A 143 -8.29 0.37 13.09
N GLY A 144 -7.93 -0.61 12.25
CA GLY A 144 -7.23 -1.81 12.70
C GLY A 144 -5.91 -1.50 13.41
N ILE A 145 -5.07 -0.62 12.86
CA ILE A 145 -3.80 -0.24 13.48
C ILE A 145 -4.00 0.45 14.83
N VAL A 146 -4.95 1.39 14.92
CA VAL A 146 -5.22 2.10 16.18
C VAL A 146 -5.71 1.11 17.25
N VAL A 147 -6.62 0.21 16.90
CA VAL A 147 -7.11 -0.82 17.83
C VAL A 147 -5.99 -1.80 18.22
N PHE A 148 -5.11 -2.16 17.28
CA PHE A 148 -3.94 -2.98 17.55
C PHE A 148 -3.02 -2.32 18.58
N LEU A 149 -2.70 -1.03 18.39
CA LEU A 149 -1.84 -0.28 19.32
C LEU A 149 -2.46 -0.19 20.71
N ILE A 150 -3.77 0.04 20.81
CA ILE A 150 -4.50 0.01 22.09
C ILE A 150 -4.40 -1.38 22.74
N GLY A 151 -4.62 -2.45 21.97
CA GLY A 151 -4.48 -3.83 22.45
C GLY A 151 -3.07 -4.14 22.97
N CYS A 152 -2.03 -3.65 22.28
CA CYS A 152 -0.65 -3.79 22.72
C CYS A 152 -0.34 -3.01 24.01
N LEU A 153 -0.85 -1.79 24.16
CA LEU A 153 -0.60 -0.96 25.36
C LEU A 153 -1.19 -1.58 26.63
N PHE A 154 -2.31 -2.29 26.50
CA PHE A 154 -3.02 -2.90 27.63
C PHE A 154 -2.86 -4.42 27.70
N LEU A 155 -1.89 -5.00 26.99
CA LEU A 155 -1.71 -6.45 26.90
C LEU A 155 -1.42 -7.10 28.26
N SER A 156 -0.81 -6.36 29.19
CA SER A 156 -0.57 -6.78 30.57
C SER A 156 -1.81 -6.78 31.46
N MET A 157 -2.93 -6.18 31.03
CA MET A 157 -4.16 -6.05 31.81
C MET A 157 -5.14 -7.22 31.64
N GLY A 158 -4.81 -8.22 30.80
CA GLY A 158 -5.55 -9.48 30.70
C GLY A 158 -5.81 -9.97 29.27
N GLU A 159 -6.40 -11.17 29.17
CA GLU A 159 -6.63 -11.89 27.91
C GLU A 159 -7.54 -11.13 26.93
N VAL A 160 -8.44 -10.27 27.43
CA VAL A 160 -9.33 -9.44 26.60
C VAL A 160 -8.53 -8.56 25.62
N PHE A 161 -7.40 -7.98 26.06
CA PHE A 161 -6.56 -7.12 25.22
C PHE A 161 -5.73 -7.90 24.20
N TYR A 162 -5.43 -9.17 24.48
CA TYR A 162 -4.88 -10.10 23.51
C TYR A 162 -5.89 -10.41 22.39
N PHE A 163 -7.16 -10.68 22.75
CA PHE A 163 -8.23 -10.86 21.75
C PHE A 163 -8.47 -9.61 20.92
N ILE A 164 -8.43 -8.40 21.52
CA ILE A 164 -8.52 -7.13 20.79
C ILE A 164 -7.38 -7.01 19.76
N SER A 165 -6.15 -7.34 20.15
CA SER A 165 -4.99 -7.34 19.25
C SER A 165 -5.19 -8.30 18.08
N ILE A 166 -5.67 -9.52 18.32
CA ILE A 166 -5.96 -10.47 17.23
C ILE A 166 -7.08 -9.97 16.32
N ALA A 167 -8.20 -9.49 16.88
CA ALA A 167 -9.33 -8.99 16.11
C ALA A 167 -8.91 -7.82 15.19
N SER A 168 -8.01 -6.97 15.66
CA SER A 168 -7.47 -5.86 14.88
C SER A 168 -6.63 -6.32 13.67
N LEU A 169 -5.88 -7.42 13.79
CA LEU A 169 -5.15 -8.03 12.66
C LEU A 169 -6.10 -8.57 11.59
N ILE A 170 -7.27 -9.09 12.00
CA ILE A 170 -8.33 -9.51 11.07
C ILE A 170 -8.87 -8.29 10.31
N ILE A 171 -9.11 -7.17 10.99
CA ILE A 171 -9.57 -5.92 10.34
C ILE A 171 -8.53 -5.42 9.32
N ILE A 172 -7.24 -5.42 9.67
CA ILE A 172 -6.16 -5.05 8.76
C ILE A 172 -6.14 -5.98 7.53
N SER A 173 -6.31 -7.29 7.74
CA SER A 173 -6.32 -8.29 6.67
C SER A 173 -7.51 -8.11 5.73
N ILE A 174 -8.72 -7.91 6.27
CA ILE A 174 -9.93 -7.62 5.48
C ILE A 174 -9.74 -6.33 4.67
N SER A 175 -9.12 -5.32 5.26
CA SER A 175 -8.83 -4.05 4.59
C SER A 175 -7.87 -4.24 3.41
N GLY A 176 -6.83 -5.06 3.58
CA GLY A 176 -5.94 -5.46 2.48
C GLY A 176 -6.69 -6.18 1.36
N ILE A 177 -7.59 -7.11 1.70
CA ILE A 177 -8.43 -7.83 0.73
C ILE A 177 -9.34 -6.85 -0.03
N LEU A 178 -9.96 -5.88 0.66
CA LEU A 178 -10.80 -4.86 0.03
C LEU A 178 -10.01 -4.02 -0.99
N PHE A 179 -8.76 -3.66 -0.67
CA PHE A 179 -7.89 -2.97 -1.62
C PHE A 179 -7.63 -3.81 -2.87
N VAL A 180 -7.30 -5.09 -2.70
CA VAL A 180 -7.09 -6.03 -3.80
C VAL A 180 -8.36 -6.18 -4.66
N ILE A 181 -9.53 -6.37 -4.04
CA ILE A 181 -10.82 -6.43 -4.74
C ILE A 181 -11.07 -5.14 -5.53
N GLY A 182 -10.71 -3.98 -4.97
CA GLY A 182 -10.74 -2.70 -5.66
C GLY A 182 -9.97 -2.74 -6.99
N ILE A 183 -8.75 -3.29 -7.00
CA ILE A 183 -7.94 -3.44 -8.21
C ILE A 183 -8.61 -4.36 -9.23
N PHE A 184 -9.16 -5.51 -8.81
CA PHE A 184 -9.91 -6.40 -9.71
C PHE A 184 -11.14 -5.74 -10.32
N LYS A 185 -11.79 -4.82 -9.59
CA LYS A 185 -12.98 -4.10 -10.05
C LYS A 185 -12.68 -2.93 -10.99
N ILE A 186 -11.41 -2.58 -11.24
CA ILE A 186 -11.05 -1.55 -12.21
C ILE A 186 -11.49 -2.00 -13.62
N LYS A 187 -12.62 -1.46 -14.08
CA LYS A 187 -13.15 -1.66 -15.45
C LYS A 187 -13.34 -0.35 -16.20
N LYS A 188 -13.37 0.76 -15.46
CA LYS A 188 -13.60 2.11 -15.96
C LYS A 188 -12.66 3.09 -15.26
N ILE A 189 -12.19 4.07 -16.03
CA ILE A 189 -11.48 5.25 -15.54
C ILE A 189 -12.26 6.50 -15.97
N VAL A 190 -12.39 7.44 -15.05
CA VAL A 190 -12.92 8.78 -15.26
C VAL A 190 -11.76 9.76 -15.11
N TYR A 191 -11.56 10.61 -16.11
CA TYR A 191 -10.72 11.79 -15.96
C TYR A 191 -11.46 13.04 -16.43
N TYR A 192 -11.22 14.13 -15.72
CA TYR A 192 -11.82 15.43 -15.99
C TYR A 192 -10.85 16.19 -16.89
N GLU A 193 -11.24 16.48 -18.13
CA GLU A 193 -10.51 17.45 -18.94
C GLU A 193 -10.78 18.85 -18.36
N GLY A 194 -9.71 19.49 -17.88
CA GLY A 194 -9.69 20.87 -17.41
C GLY A 194 -8.73 21.68 -18.24
#